data_AF-A0A7Y2GQ64-F1
#
_entry.id   AF-A0A7Y2GQ64-F1
#
_cell.length_a   1.000
_cell.length_b   1.000
_cell.length_c   1.000
_cell.angle_alpha   90.00
_cell.angle_beta   90.00
_cell.angle_gamma   90.00
#
_symmetry.space_group_name_H-M   'P 1'
#
loop_
_entity.id
_entity.type
_entity.pdbx_description
1 polymer ?
#
loop_
_entity_poly.entity_id
_entity_poly.type
_entity_poly.pdbx_seq_one_letter_code
_entity_poly.pdbx_strand_id
1 'polypeptide(L)'
;MLLKKILFILLFTICIWGYSQKVELSPLSKISIITCGPGNEMYSVFGHSAIRVKDPSQGINVVYNYGTFDFTTPNFTLKFARGKLDYTLAKQSFPYFLLQYEEENRWVKSQALELTLTERQALFDFLETNYLPENRDYKYDFFYDNCATKIWDVLKETYGNKLDFDEQYLDELFTHRQLIRQNVPINTWLGFGIDLALGSVIDDKATAKEHMFLPLYTMFQLERAQLSSKPLASSTESLFETRQEEKFNRFLLSPAFWLMVFFLAVLVMTYLDFKNNTRRKWLDFLLFFVTGVTGLFIIFLWFFTDHTA
;
A
#
# COMPACT_ATOMS: atom_id res chain seq x y z
N MET A 1 51.29 36.05 13.52
CA MET A 1 50.75 34.77 14.06
C MET A 1 49.43 34.95 14.79
N LEU A 2 49.24 36.00 15.59
CA LEU A 2 47.99 36.24 16.35
C LEU A 2 46.75 36.37 15.46
N LEU A 3 46.84 37.12 14.36
CA LEU A 3 45.72 37.35 13.43
C LEU A 3 45.22 36.06 12.75
N LYS A 4 46.13 35.14 12.41
CA LYS A 4 45.79 33.83 11.83
C LYS A 4 45.08 32.92 12.85
N LYS A 5 45.48 32.98 14.13
CA LYS A 5 44.82 32.25 15.21
C LYS A 5 43.41 32.78 15.48
N ILE A 6 43.24 34.11 15.48
CA ILE A 6 41.94 34.76 15.64
C ILE A 6 41.02 34.37 14.47
N LEU A 7 41.50 34.44 13.23
CA LEU A 7 40.73 34.03 12.05
C LEU A 7 40.31 32.55 12.11
N PHE A 8 41.21 31.67 12.56
CA PHE A 8 40.91 30.24 12.70
C PHE A 8 39.85 29.98 13.78
N ILE A 9 39.93 30.66 14.92
CA ILE A 9 38.92 30.57 15.99
C ILE A 9 37.57 31.14 15.51
N LEU A 10 37.58 32.21 14.73
CA LEU A 10 36.37 32.82 14.18
C LEU A 10 35.69 31.89 13.15
N LEU A 11 36.47 31.27 12.27
CA LEU A 11 35.95 30.27 11.32
C LEU A 11 35.41 29.02 12.03
N PHE A 12 36.11 28.56 13.08
CA PHE A 12 35.67 27.40 13.86
C PHE A 12 34.38 27.69 14.63
N THR A 13 34.22 28.89 15.18
CA THR A 13 33.01 29.30 15.92
C THR A 13 31.78 29.52 15.03
N ILE A 14 31.98 29.99 13.78
CA ILE A 14 30.91 30.10 12.78
C ILE A 14 30.40 28.71 12.35
N CYS A 15 31.25 27.68 12.31
CA CYS A 15 30.83 26.32 11.97
C CYS A 15 29.95 25.65 13.05
N ILE A 16 29.97 26.13 14.29
CA ILE A 16 29.19 25.57 15.41
C ILE A 16 27.79 26.20 15.50
N TRP A 17 27.57 27.32 14.83
CA TRP A 17 26.30 28.05 14.80
C TRP A 17 25.54 27.77 13.48
N GLY A 18 25.38 26.48 13.17
CA GLY A 18 24.47 26.05 12.11
C GLY A 18 23.04 26.03 12.64
N TYR A 19 22.27 27.09 12.41
CA TYR A 19 20.82 27.02 12.58
C TYR A 19 20.23 26.19 11.45
N SER A 20 19.60 25.06 11.77
CA SER A 20 18.71 24.40 10.81
C SER A 20 17.51 25.33 10.61
N GLN A 21 17.50 26.04 9.48
CA GLN A 21 16.35 26.86 9.12
C GLN A 21 15.21 25.92 8.75
N LYS A 22 14.06 26.13 9.39
CA LYS A 22 12.83 25.45 9.01
C LYS A 22 12.52 25.83 7.57
N VAL A 23 12.31 24.83 6.72
CA VAL A 23 12.03 25.06 5.31
C VAL A 23 10.63 25.65 5.16
N GLU A 24 10.56 26.89 4.69
CA GLU A 24 9.30 27.56 4.38
C GLU A 24 8.99 27.39 2.88
N LEU A 25 7.79 26.89 2.61
CA LEU A 25 7.26 26.75 1.27
C LEU A 25 7.00 28.13 0.65
N SER A 26 7.32 28.27 -0.62
CA SER A 26 7.05 29.46 -1.41
C SER A 26 5.57 29.49 -1.86
N PRO A 27 5.07 30.66 -2.31
CA PRO A 27 3.77 30.74 -2.96
C PRO A 27 3.60 29.84 -4.19
N LEU A 28 4.71 29.45 -4.84
CA LEU A 28 4.73 28.55 -6.01
C LEU A 28 4.67 27.06 -5.64
N SER A 29 4.70 26.74 -4.34
CA SER A 29 4.56 25.37 -3.86
C SER A 29 3.22 24.75 -4.24
N LYS A 30 3.24 23.44 -4.46
CA LYS A 30 2.07 22.59 -4.70
C LYS A 30 2.22 21.29 -3.92
N ILE A 31 1.13 20.83 -3.33
CA ILE A 31 1.03 19.51 -2.73
C ILE A 31 -0.03 18.74 -3.49
N SER A 32 0.27 17.51 -3.88
CA SER A 32 -0.62 16.67 -4.66
C SER A 32 -0.65 15.26 -4.09
N ILE A 33 -1.81 14.62 -4.13
CA ILE A 33 -1.93 13.19 -3.89
C ILE A 33 -1.67 12.48 -5.20
N ILE A 34 -0.75 11.51 -5.17
CA ILE A 34 -0.41 10.67 -6.31
C ILE A 34 -1.05 9.31 -6.09
N THR A 35 -1.74 8.81 -7.11
CA THR A 35 -2.35 7.48 -7.12
C THR A 35 -1.80 6.68 -8.29
N CYS A 36 -1.26 5.51 -8.00
CA CYS A 36 -0.61 4.63 -8.95
C CYS A 36 -1.46 3.37 -9.15
N GLY A 37 -1.56 2.94 -10.41
CA GLY A 37 -2.34 1.78 -10.80
C GLY A 37 -1.82 0.44 -10.26
N PRO A 38 -2.65 -0.60 -10.31
CA PRO A 38 -2.25 -1.94 -9.91
C PRO A 38 -1.12 -2.50 -10.80
N GLY A 39 -0.24 -3.30 -10.20
CA GLY A 39 0.84 -4.01 -10.88
C GLY A 39 0.59 -5.52 -10.98
N ASN A 40 1.58 -6.25 -11.50
CA ASN A 40 1.50 -7.71 -11.70
C ASN A 40 2.04 -8.53 -10.51
N GLU A 41 2.74 -7.89 -9.57
CA GLU A 41 3.37 -8.55 -8.43
C GLU A 41 2.48 -8.47 -7.18
N MET A 42 2.65 -9.40 -6.24
CA MET A 42 1.83 -9.48 -5.02
C MET A 42 1.81 -8.15 -4.24
N TYR A 43 2.96 -7.48 -4.11
CA TYR A 43 3.08 -6.23 -3.35
C TYR A 43 2.53 -5.00 -4.09
N SER A 44 2.27 -5.09 -5.40
CA SER A 44 1.82 -3.97 -6.23
C SER A 44 0.41 -4.14 -6.79
N VAL A 45 -0.20 -5.32 -6.60
CA VAL A 45 -1.48 -5.70 -7.22
C VAL A 45 -2.65 -4.78 -6.87
N PHE A 46 -2.62 -4.10 -5.73
CA PHE A 46 -3.70 -3.19 -5.29
C PHE A 46 -3.48 -1.73 -5.67
N GLY A 47 -2.34 -1.40 -6.29
CA GLY A 47 -1.95 -0.01 -6.57
C GLY A 47 -1.14 0.60 -5.43
N HIS A 48 -0.98 1.92 -5.47
CA HIS A 48 -0.28 2.67 -4.42
C HIS A 48 -0.75 4.12 -4.32
N SER A 49 -0.66 4.74 -3.14
CA SER A 49 -0.89 6.17 -2.96
C SER A 49 0.28 6.84 -2.24
N ALA A 50 0.56 8.09 -2.58
CA ALA A 50 1.64 8.86 -1.98
C ALA A 50 1.35 10.36 -2.00
N ILE A 51 2.08 11.13 -1.17
CA ILE A 51 1.94 12.60 -1.11
C ILE A 51 3.16 13.24 -1.78
N ARG A 52 2.94 14.00 -2.85
CA ARG A 52 4.00 14.76 -3.53
C ARG A 52 4.01 16.20 -3.05
N VAL A 53 5.19 16.70 -2.69
CA VAL A 53 5.44 18.12 -2.43
C VAL A 53 6.40 18.65 -3.48
N LYS A 54 5.98 19.72 -4.18
CA LYS A 54 6.77 20.38 -5.21
C LYS A 54 6.86 21.88 -4.91
N ASP A 55 8.06 22.39 -4.77
CA ASP A 55 8.34 23.81 -4.66
C ASP A 55 9.56 24.17 -5.54
N PRO A 56 9.35 24.76 -6.72
CA PRO A 56 10.44 25.08 -7.64
C PRO A 56 11.38 26.16 -7.09
N SER A 57 10.91 27.07 -6.23
CA SER A 57 11.74 28.13 -5.64
C SER A 57 12.74 27.58 -4.62
N GLN A 58 12.39 26.47 -3.97
CA GLN A 58 13.23 25.79 -2.99
C GLN A 58 13.93 24.54 -3.56
N GLY A 59 13.70 24.21 -4.85
CA GLY A 59 14.22 22.98 -5.46
C GLY A 59 13.59 21.69 -4.91
N ILE A 60 12.43 21.77 -4.27
CA ILE A 60 11.75 20.62 -3.66
C ILE A 60 10.89 19.95 -4.73
N ASN A 61 11.06 18.64 -4.90
CA ASN A 61 10.18 17.80 -5.72
C ASN A 61 10.25 16.36 -5.20
N VAL A 62 9.59 16.13 -4.07
CA VAL A 62 9.72 14.90 -3.27
C VAL A 62 8.37 14.22 -3.10
N VAL A 63 8.42 12.91 -2.85
CA VAL A 63 7.27 12.06 -2.56
C VAL A 63 7.46 11.44 -1.18
N TYR A 64 6.45 11.62 -0.34
CA TYR A 64 6.27 10.97 0.95
C TYR A 64 5.49 9.69 0.71
N ASN A 65 6.16 8.56 0.96
CA ASN A 65 5.72 7.23 0.59
C ASN A 65 5.52 6.40 1.86
N TYR A 66 4.28 6.35 2.35
CA TYR A 66 3.91 5.44 3.43
C TYR A 66 3.81 4.01 2.92
N GLY A 67 4.21 3.03 3.74
CA GLY A 67 4.03 1.62 3.39
C GLY A 67 5.25 1.01 2.70
N THR A 68 6.41 1.65 2.84
CA THR A 68 7.70 1.02 2.53
C THR A 68 8.18 0.21 3.74
N PHE A 69 9.17 -0.67 3.56
CA PHE A 69 9.68 -1.50 4.65
C PHE A 69 11.17 -1.79 4.46
N ASP A 70 11.86 -2.07 5.56
CA ASP A 70 13.29 -2.37 5.56
C ASP A 70 13.53 -3.88 5.45
N PHE A 71 13.99 -4.31 4.27
CA PHE A 71 14.37 -5.70 4.00
C PHE A 71 15.55 -6.19 4.85
N THR A 72 16.32 -5.30 5.49
CA THR A 72 17.45 -5.66 6.35
C THR A 72 17.04 -5.95 7.80
N THR A 73 15.75 -5.83 8.13
CA THR A 73 15.22 -6.11 9.46
C THR A 73 15.55 -7.54 9.91
N PRO A 74 16.13 -7.73 11.12
CA PRO A 74 16.40 -9.07 11.65
C PRO A 74 15.13 -9.92 11.74
N ASN A 75 15.22 -11.17 11.27
CA ASN A 75 14.10 -12.10 11.18
C ASN A 75 12.95 -11.61 10.29
N PHE A 76 13.23 -10.84 9.23
CA PHE A 76 12.26 -10.30 8.28
C PHE A 76 11.12 -11.27 7.95
N THR A 77 11.43 -12.46 7.44
CA THR A 77 10.43 -13.46 7.03
C THR A 77 9.51 -13.89 8.18
N LEU A 78 10.06 -14.04 9.39
CA LEU A 78 9.27 -14.43 10.56
C LEU A 78 8.38 -13.28 11.05
N LYS A 79 8.87 -12.03 11.00
CA LYS A 79 8.07 -10.85 11.36
C LYS A 79 6.96 -10.61 10.35
N PHE A 80 7.27 -10.70 9.05
CA PHE A 80 6.31 -10.60 7.97
C PHE A 80 5.20 -11.64 8.11
N ALA A 81 5.56 -12.92 8.30
CA ALA A 81 4.59 -14.00 8.47
C ALA A 81 3.72 -13.90 9.74
N ARG A 82 4.10 -13.04 10.70
CA ARG A 82 3.33 -12.80 11.94
C ARG A 82 2.54 -11.49 11.92
N GLY A 83 2.63 -10.70 10.85
CA GLY A 83 2.08 -9.34 10.81
C GLY A 83 2.82 -8.34 11.73
N LYS A 84 4.10 -8.60 12.05
CA LYS A 84 4.91 -7.83 13.01
C LYS A 84 6.03 -7.03 12.34
N LEU A 85 5.94 -6.80 11.04
CA LEU A 85 6.90 -5.99 10.33
C LEU A 85 6.48 -4.53 10.46
N ASP A 86 7.40 -3.67 10.92
CA ASP A 86 7.17 -2.23 10.92
C ASP A 86 7.32 -1.71 9.48
N TYR A 87 6.37 -0.86 9.08
CA TYR A 87 6.43 -0.16 7.81
C TYR A 87 6.86 1.28 8.09
N THR A 88 7.60 1.86 7.16
CA THR A 88 8.17 3.20 7.30
C THR A 88 7.60 4.15 6.26
N LEU A 89 7.44 5.40 6.66
CA LEU A 89 7.39 6.54 5.75
C LEU A 89 8.78 6.75 5.13
N ALA A 90 8.87 6.64 3.81
CA ALA A 90 10.05 7.00 3.05
C ALA A 90 9.87 8.35 2.34
N LYS A 91 10.98 9.05 2.10
CA LYS A 91 11.03 10.28 1.31
C LYS A 91 11.95 10.06 0.13
N GLN A 92 11.45 10.25 -1.08
CA GLN A 92 12.22 10.09 -2.31
C GLN A 92 11.96 11.19 -3.33
N SER A 93 12.83 11.33 -4.31
CA SER A 93 12.69 12.32 -5.38
C SER A 93 11.62 11.87 -6.39
N PHE A 94 10.73 12.79 -6.77
CA PHE A 94 9.57 12.48 -7.63
C PHE A 94 9.96 11.91 -9.00
N PRO A 95 10.99 12.42 -9.72
CA PRO A 95 11.44 11.80 -10.97
C PRO A 95 11.77 10.31 -10.84
N TYR A 96 12.43 9.89 -9.76
CA TYR A 96 12.74 8.47 -9.54
C TYR A 96 11.50 7.66 -9.18
N PHE A 97 10.60 8.24 -8.37
CA PHE A 97 9.30 7.63 -8.09
C PHE A 97 8.54 7.37 -9.39
N LEU A 98 8.39 8.38 -10.26
CA LEU A 98 7.66 8.25 -11.51
C LEU A 98 8.29 7.23 -12.44
N LEU A 99 9.62 7.28 -12.62
CA LEU A 99 10.36 6.34 -13.46
C LEU A 99 10.08 4.88 -13.07
N GLN A 100 10.00 4.56 -11.77
CA GLN A 100 9.67 3.22 -11.32
C GLN A 100 8.33 2.72 -11.89
N TYR A 101 7.27 3.55 -11.84
CA TYR A 101 5.96 3.16 -12.36
C TYR A 101 5.92 3.13 -13.89
N GLU A 102 6.70 3.97 -14.56
CA GLU A 102 6.88 3.93 -16.01
C GLU A 102 7.55 2.61 -16.45
N GLU A 103 8.59 2.17 -15.73
CA GLU A 103 9.27 0.88 -15.97
C GLU A 103 8.35 -0.31 -15.69
N GLU A 104 7.57 -0.25 -14.61
CA GLU A 104 6.55 -1.25 -14.26
C GLU A 104 5.30 -1.20 -15.17
N ASN A 105 5.20 -0.21 -16.07
CA ASN A 105 4.06 0.03 -16.94
C ASN A 105 2.72 0.21 -16.20
N ARG A 106 2.73 0.96 -15.09
CA ARG A 106 1.56 1.23 -14.25
C ARG A 106 1.17 2.69 -14.35
N TRP A 107 -0.10 2.98 -14.65
CA TRP A 107 -0.57 4.37 -14.76
C TRP A 107 -0.33 5.15 -13.46
N VAL A 108 -0.10 6.45 -13.58
CA VAL A 108 0.10 7.36 -12.44
C VAL A 108 -0.79 8.59 -12.64
N LYS A 109 -1.61 8.87 -11.63
CA LYS A 109 -2.53 10.02 -11.61
C LYS A 109 -2.22 10.92 -10.42
N SER A 110 -2.59 12.19 -10.53
CA SER A 110 -2.31 13.23 -9.55
C SER A 110 -3.53 14.10 -9.31
N GLN A 111 -3.82 14.41 -8.05
CA GLN A 111 -4.83 15.37 -7.63
C GLN A 111 -4.13 16.46 -6.81
N ALA A 112 -4.07 17.69 -7.32
CA ALA A 112 -3.48 18.79 -6.58
C ALA A 112 -4.44 19.24 -5.48
N LEU A 113 -3.93 19.41 -4.25
CA LEU A 113 -4.75 19.88 -3.14
C LEU A 113 -4.93 21.41 -3.24
N GLU A 114 -6.18 21.86 -3.14
CA GLU A 114 -6.58 23.27 -3.23
C GLU A 114 -6.40 23.97 -1.87
N LEU A 115 -5.14 24.05 -1.45
CA LEU A 115 -4.72 24.54 -0.14
C LEU A 115 -4.15 25.95 -0.22
N THR A 116 -4.44 26.77 0.80
CA THR A 116 -3.72 28.02 1.04
C THR A 116 -2.26 27.76 1.40
N LEU A 117 -1.40 28.77 1.26
CA LEU A 117 0.02 28.63 1.60
C LEU A 117 0.23 28.14 3.05
N THR A 118 -0.55 28.67 4.00
CA THR A 118 -0.49 28.28 5.41
C THR A 118 -0.89 26.81 5.61
N GLU A 119 -1.92 26.34 4.90
CA GLU A 119 -2.33 24.92 4.95
C GLU A 119 -1.29 24.00 4.31
N ARG A 120 -0.69 24.40 3.17
CA ARG A 120 0.42 23.66 2.57
C ARG A 120 1.62 23.57 3.52
N GLN A 121 1.97 24.67 4.18
CA GLN A 121 3.07 24.67 5.15
C GLN A 121 2.76 23.74 6.33
N ALA A 122 1.54 23.76 6.86
CA ALA A 122 1.14 22.88 7.96
C ALA A 122 1.25 21.40 7.58
N LEU A 123 0.78 21.02 6.39
CA LEU A 123 0.90 19.66 5.89
C LEU A 123 2.36 19.26 5.64
N PHE A 124 3.16 20.15 5.06
CA PHE A 124 4.59 19.89 4.86
C PHE A 124 5.35 19.72 6.18
N ASP A 125 5.08 20.57 7.17
CA ASP A 125 5.65 20.45 8.51
C ASP A 125 5.27 19.13 9.18
N PHE A 126 4.01 18.71 9.02
CA PHE A 126 3.53 17.43 9.53
C PHE A 126 4.27 16.25 8.88
N LEU A 127 4.48 16.30 7.56
CA LEU A 127 5.20 15.27 6.81
C LEU A 127 6.68 15.22 7.19
N GLU A 128 7.34 16.37 7.35
CA GLU A 128 8.73 16.42 7.80
C GLU A 128 8.87 15.91 9.24
N THR A 129 7.90 16.20 10.11
CA THR A 129 7.88 15.68 11.49
C THR A 129 7.68 14.16 11.50
N ASN A 130 6.74 13.64 10.69
CA ASN A 130 6.56 12.20 10.55
C ASN A 130 7.78 11.50 9.94
N TYR A 131 8.54 12.17 9.09
CA TYR A 131 9.73 11.59 8.47
C TYR A 131 10.93 11.45 9.42
N LEU A 132 10.87 12.04 10.63
CA LEU A 132 11.90 11.86 11.64
C LEU A 132 12.04 10.37 12.02
N PRO A 133 13.25 9.87 12.31
CA PRO A 133 13.49 8.46 12.64
C PRO A 133 12.58 7.89 13.73
N GLU A 134 12.22 8.71 14.72
CA GLU A 134 11.36 8.35 15.83
C GLU A 134 9.86 8.27 15.50
N ASN A 135 9.42 8.84 14.38
CA ASN A 135 8.01 8.99 14.02
C ASN A 135 7.61 8.23 12.76
N ARG A 136 8.58 7.85 11.92
CA ARG A 136 8.31 7.35 10.56
C ARG A 136 7.84 5.89 10.50
N ASP A 137 8.09 5.12 11.55
CA ASP A 137 7.75 3.70 11.62
C ASP A 137 6.36 3.52 12.23
N TYR A 138 5.54 2.68 11.61
CA TYR A 138 4.17 2.38 12.04
C TYR A 138 3.80 0.92 11.77
N LYS A 139 2.79 0.43 12.49
CA LYS A 139 2.26 -0.91 12.28
C LYS A 139 1.33 -0.90 11.08
N TYR A 140 1.68 -1.68 10.06
CA TYR A 140 0.87 -1.78 8.88
C TYR A 140 -0.30 -2.72 9.07
N ASP A 141 -1.44 -2.30 8.54
CA ASP A 141 -2.65 -3.07 8.46
C ASP A 141 -3.21 -2.93 7.04
N PHE A 142 -3.40 -4.07 6.38
CA PHE A 142 -3.80 -4.08 4.98
C PHE A 142 -5.14 -3.37 4.73
N PHE A 143 -6.10 -3.45 5.65
CA PHE A 143 -7.41 -2.81 5.48
C PHE A 143 -7.48 -1.45 6.15
N TYR A 144 -6.78 -1.26 7.27
CA TYR A 144 -7.02 -0.12 8.15
C TYR A 144 -5.86 0.88 8.23
N ASP A 145 -4.63 0.47 7.96
CA ASP A 145 -3.44 1.31 8.12
C ASP A 145 -2.38 1.01 7.06
N ASN A 146 -2.62 1.49 5.84
CA ASN A 146 -1.79 1.26 4.66
C ASN A 146 -1.48 2.57 3.90
N CYS A 147 -0.76 2.47 2.78
CA CYS A 147 -0.35 3.64 2.00
C CYS A 147 -1.51 4.52 1.52
N ALA A 148 -2.68 3.94 1.28
CA ALA A 148 -3.88 4.63 0.81
C ALA A 148 -4.71 5.22 1.96
N THR A 149 -4.90 4.49 3.06
CA THR A 149 -5.62 5.00 4.24
C THR A 149 -4.84 6.11 4.93
N LYS A 150 -3.50 5.98 5.00
CA LYS A 150 -2.59 7.01 5.54
C LYS A 150 -2.76 8.36 4.88
N ILE A 151 -3.14 8.43 3.60
CA ILE A 151 -3.41 9.73 2.95
C ILE A 151 -4.51 10.48 3.70
N TRP A 152 -5.62 9.81 3.98
CA TRP A 152 -6.73 10.42 4.69
C TRP A 152 -6.36 10.76 6.14
N ASP A 153 -5.68 9.85 6.83
CA ASP A 153 -5.30 10.04 8.23
C ASP A 153 -4.33 11.22 8.39
N VAL A 154 -3.33 11.34 7.52
CA VAL A 154 -2.40 12.49 7.48
C VAL A 154 -3.16 13.82 7.28
N LEU A 155 -4.11 13.86 6.34
CA LEU A 155 -4.93 15.04 6.09
C LEU A 155 -5.83 15.35 7.30
N LYS A 156 -6.40 14.31 7.93
CA LYS A 156 -7.28 14.46 9.09
C LYS A 156 -6.51 14.95 10.32
N GLU A 157 -5.32 14.45 10.57
CA GLU A 157 -4.46 14.93 11.65
C GLU A 157 -3.98 16.37 11.42
N THR A 158 -3.69 16.73 10.17
CA THR A 158 -3.23 18.09 9.83
C THR A 158 -4.37 19.12 9.95
N TYR A 159 -5.58 18.79 9.46
CA TYR A 159 -6.66 19.77 9.32
C TYR A 159 -7.82 19.59 10.30
N GLY A 160 -7.86 18.48 11.04
CA GLY A 160 -8.84 18.19 12.06
C GLY A 160 -10.28 18.23 11.54
N ASN A 161 -11.13 19.00 12.23
CA ASN A 161 -12.56 19.09 11.90
C ASN A 161 -12.86 19.93 10.65
N LYS A 162 -11.85 20.59 10.06
CA LYS A 162 -12.03 21.31 8.80
C LYS A 162 -12.14 20.38 7.60
N LEU A 163 -11.54 19.18 7.71
CA LEU A 163 -11.61 18.15 6.69
C LEU A 163 -12.94 17.40 6.81
N ASP A 164 -13.73 17.50 5.75
CA ASP A 164 -15.05 16.89 5.64
C ASP A 164 -15.01 15.65 4.74
N PHE A 165 -15.56 14.56 5.26
CA PHE A 165 -15.65 13.28 4.57
C PHE A 165 -17.02 13.17 3.90
N ASP A 166 -17.05 12.74 2.65
CA ASP A 166 -18.30 12.55 1.92
C ASP A 166 -18.72 11.08 2.07
N GLU A 167 -19.61 10.79 3.02
CA GLU A 167 -20.14 9.44 3.25
C GLU A 167 -20.87 8.85 2.03
N GLN A 168 -21.23 9.68 1.05
CA GLN A 168 -21.98 9.30 -0.15
C GLN A 168 -21.14 9.44 -1.42
N TYR A 169 -19.81 9.38 -1.30
CA TYR A 169 -18.92 9.41 -2.45
C TYR A 169 -19.04 8.17 -3.35
N LEU A 170 -19.65 7.09 -2.84
CA LEU A 170 -19.90 5.84 -3.53
C LEU A 170 -21.40 5.56 -3.67
N ASP A 171 -21.80 5.08 -4.83
CA ASP A 171 -23.17 4.65 -5.11
C ASP A 171 -23.48 3.24 -4.55
N GLU A 172 -22.46 2.39 -4.45
CA GLU A 172 -22.57 1.01 -3.98
C GLU A 172 -21.42 0.68 -3.02
N LEU A 173 -21.74 -0.07 -1.95
CA LEU A 173 -20.76 -0.60 -1.01
C LEU A 173 -20.53 -2.09 -1.28
N PHE A 174 -19.25 -2.45 -1.36
CA PHE A 174 -18.77 -3.81 -1.57
C PHE A 174 -18.26 -4.44 -0.26
N THR A 175 -18.21 -5.77 -0.24
CA THR A 175 -17.46 -6.52 0.79
C THR A 175 -15.96 -6.38 0.56
N HIS A 176 -15.15 -6.60 1.61
CA HIS A 176 -13.69 -6.64 1.47
C HIS A 176 -13.24 -7.66 0.41
N ARG A 177 -13.90 -8.83 0.33
CA ARG A 177 -13.62 -9.81 -0.72
C ARG A 177 -13.89 -9.24 -2.11
N GLN A 178 -15.05 -8.62 -2.33
CA GLN A 178 -15.40 -8.03 -3.63
C GLN A 178 -14.39 -6.94 -4.03
N LEU A 179 -13.94 -6.11 -3.10
CA LEU A 179 -12.91 -5.09 -3.32
C LEU A 179 -11.58 -5.72 -3.74
N ILE A 180 -11.13 -6.75 -3.03
CA ILE A 180 -9.93 -7.51 -3.41
C ILE A 180 -10.08 -8.09 -4.83
N ARG A 181 -11.27 -8.59 -5.19
CA ARG A 181 -11.55 -9.17 -6.52
C ARG A 181 -11.51 -8.18 -7.67
N GLN A 182 -11.61 -6.87 -7.41
CA GLN A 182 -11.44 -5.86 -8.45
C GLN A 182 -10.00 -5.84 -9.01
N ASN A 183 -9.02 -6.29 -8.21
CA ASN A 183 -7.60 -6.32 -8.58
C ASN A 183 -7.01 -7.74 -8.65
N VAL A 184 -7.56 -8.69 -7.89
CA VAL A 184 -7.07 -10.07 -7.82
C VAL A 184 -8.13 -11.04 -8.38
N PRO A 185 -7.99 -11.51 -9.63
CA PRO A 185 -8.95 -12.44 -10.22
C PRO A 185 -9.07 -13.74 -9.43
N ILE A 186 -10.28 -14.31 -9.39
CA ILE A 186 -10.62 -15.48 -8.57
C ILE A 186 -9.72 -16.70 -8.85
N ASN A 187 -9.43 -16.97 -10.13
CA ASN A 187 -8.69 -18.15 -10.55
C ASN A 187 -7.17 -17.87 -10.64
N THR A 188 -6.61 -17.22 -9.62
CA THR A 188 -5.17 -16.98 -9.46
C THR A 188 -4.69 -17.60 -8.16
N TRP A 189 -3.42 -18.01 -8.08
CA TRP A 189 -2.85 -18.55 -6.85
C TRP A 189 -2.89 -17.56 -5.69
N LEU A 190 -2.66 -16.27 -5.97
CA LEU A 190 -2.83 -15.21 -4.98
C LEU A 190 -4.28 -15.15 -4.47
N GLY A 191 -5.25 -15.14 -5.40
CA GLY A 191 -6.67 -15.13 -5.06
C GLY A 191 -7.10 -16.33 -4.22
N PHE A 192 -6.59 -17.52 -4.55
CA PHE A 192 -6.83 -18.74 -3.77
C PHE A 192 -6.21 -18.67 -2.37
N GLY A 193 -4.97 -18.18 -2.26
CA GLY A 193 -4.28 -18.02 -0.99
C GLY A 193 -4.97 -17.03 -0.05
N ILE A 194 -5.42 -15.89 -0.58
CA ILE A 194 -6.17 -14.89 0.19
C ILE A 194 -7.48 -15.48 0.70
N ASP A 195 -8.25 -16.16 -0.15
CA ASP A 195 -9.53 -16.78 0.27
C ASP A 195 -9.32 -17.84 1.35
N LEU A 196 -8.26 -18.64 1.22
CA LEU A 196 -7.91 -19.67 2.19
C LEU A 196 -7.48 -19.08 3.54
N ALA A 197 -6.73 -17.97 3.52
CA ALA A 197 -6.20 -17.34 4.73
C ALA A 197 -7.25 -16.52 5.47
N LEU A 198 -7.99 -15.66 4.77
CA LEU A 198 -8.92 -14.71 5.38
C LEU A 198 -10.32 -15.30 5.62
N GLY A 199 -10.67 -16.39 4.92
CA GLY A 199 -11.94 -17.08 5.14
C GLY A 199 -13.14 -16.14 5.02
N SER A 200 -14.16 -16.32 5.85
CA SER A 200 -15.42 -15.56 5.79
C SER A 200 -15.38 -14.18 6.44
N VAL A 201 -14.28 -13.80 7.11
CA VAL A 201 -14.20 -12.51 7.83
C VAL A 201 -14.27 -11.32 6.87
N ILE A 202 -13.86 -11.52 5.62
CA ILE A 202 -13.89 -10.50 4.56
C ILE A 202 -15.19 -10.47 3.74
N ASP A 203 -16.23 -11.19 4.17
CA ASP A 203 -17.53 -11.25 3.47
C ASP A 203 -18.57 -10.24 3.99
N ASP A 204 -18.23 -9.45 5.01
CA ASP A 204 -19.06 -8.35 5.47
C ASP A 204 -18.89 -7.11 4.58
N LYS A 205 -19.96 -6.32 4.44
CA LYS A 205 -19.94 -5.07 3.66
C LYS A 205 -19.01 -4.06 4.32
N ALA A 206 -18.04 -3.58 3.56
CA ALA A 206 -17.15 -2.51 4.00
C ALA A 206 -17.90 -1.17 3.96
N THR A 207 -17.60 -0.31 4.93
CA THR A 207 -18.02 1.08 4.97
C THR A 207 -17.35 1.89 3.86
N ALA A 208 -17.87 3.08 3.55
CA ALA A 208 -17.28 3.98 2.57
C ALA A 208 -15.81 4.29 2.90
N LYS A 209 -15.50 4.54 4.19
CA LYS A 209 -14.11 4.74 4.64
C LYS A 209 -13.24 3.49 4.44
N GLU A 210 -13.75 2.30 4.75
CA GLU A 210 -12.97 1.06 4.59
C GLU A 210 -12.59 0.80 3.13
N HIS A 211 -13.40 1.21 2.14
CA HIS A 211 -13.03 1.07 0.73
C HIS A 211 -11.70 1.75 0.38
N MET A 212 -11.32 2.78 1.13
CA MET A 212 -10.09 3.55 0.92
C MET A 212 -8.81 2.78 1.26
N PHE A 213 -8.89 1.53 1.75
CA PHE A 213 -7.73 0.64 1.75
C PHE A 213 -7.19 0.43 0.33
N LEU A 214 -8.02 0.62 -0.69
CA LEU A 214 -7.63 0.66 -2.09
C LEU A 214 -7.36 2.11 -2.55
N PRO A 215 -6.17 2.41 -3.10
CA PRO A 215 -5.76 3.71 -3.63
C PRO A 215 -6.80 4.41 -4.53
N LEU A 216 -7.49 3.62 -5.36
CA LEU A 216 -8.52 4.12 -6.28
C LEU A 216 -9.69 4.80 -5.53
N TYR A 217 -10.11 4.23 -4.41
CA TYR A 217 -11.22 4.76 -3.61
C TYR A 217 -10.80 5.96 -2.78
N THR A 218 -9.54 6.03 -2.34
CA THR A 218 -8.97 7.27 -1.79
C THR A 218 -9.00 8.39 -2.81
N MET A 219 -8.63 8.12 -4.06
CA MET A 219 -8.69 9.09 -5.16
C MET A 219 -10.12 9.61 -5.38
N PHE A 220 -11.12 8.72 -5.42
CA PHE A 220 -12.54 9.11 -5.55
C PHE A 220 -13.04 9.93 -4.36
N GLN A 221 -12.66 9.56 -3.14
CA GLN A 221 -12.99 10.33 -1.96
C GLN A 221 -12.40 11.74 -2.03
N LEU A 222 -11.18 11.90 -2.51
CA LEU A 222 -10.53 13.22 -2.66
C LEU A 222 -11.22 14.12 -3.70
N GLU A 223 -11.89 13.55 -4.72
CA GLU A 223 -12.66 14.34 -5.69
C GLU A 223 -13.90 15.00 -5.08
N ARG A 224 -14.42 14.44 -3.98
CA ARG A 224 -15.66 14.88 -3.32
C ARG A 224 -15.45 15.53 -1.96
N ALA A 225 -14.32 15.21 -1.30
CA ALA A 225 -13.96 15.75 -0.02
C ALA A 225 -13.82 17.28 -0.05
N GLN A 226 -14.07 17.89 1.11
CA GLN A 226 -13.99 19.35 1.27
C GLN A 226 -13.08 19.72 2.43
N LEU A 227 -12.45 20.88 2.32
CA LEU A 227 -11.73 21.54 3.40
C LEU A 227 -12.36 22.90 3.65
N SER A 228 -12.97 23.07 4.83
CA SER A 228 -13.72 24.30 5.20
C SER A 228 -14.75 24.71 4.13
N SER A 229 -15.55 23.74 3.67
CA SER A 229 -16.61 23.91 2.65
C SER A 229 -16.13 24.31 1.25
N LYS A 230 -14.85 24.10 0.93
CA LYS A 230 -14.29 24.22 -0.42
C LYS A 230 -13.80 22.85 -0.88
N PRO A 231 -13.82 22.54 -2.19
CA PRO A 231 -13.23 21.31 -2.72
C PRO A 231 -11.79 21.14 -2.21
N LEU A 232 -11.47 19.94 -1.72
CA LEU A 232 -10.14 19.65 -1.16
C LEU A 232 -9.09 19.51 -2.25
N ALA A 233 -9.46 18.95 -3.40
CA ALA A 233 -8.55 18.66 -4.49
C ALA A 233 -9.12 19.09 -5.86
N SER A 234 -8.21 19.36 -6.78
CA SER A 234 -8.49 19.63 -8.19
C SER A 234 -8.96 18.37 -8.91
N SER A 235 -9.41 18.52 -10.17
CA SER A 235 -9.63 17.39 -11.06
C SER A 235 -8.36 16.54 -11.22
N THR A 236 -8.56 15.24 -11.40
CA THR A 236 -7.49 14.25 -11.59
C THR A 236 -6.73 14.49 -12.91
N GLU A 237 -5.41 14.65 -12.81
CA GLU A 237 -4.47 14.76 -13.93
C GLU A 237 -3.74 13.43 -14.12
N SER A 238 -3.61 12.98 -15.37
CA SER A 238 -2.79 11.81 -15.69
C SER A 238 -1.33 12.22 -15.90
N LEU A 239 -0.43 11.63 -15.11
CA LEU A 239 1.02 11.83 -15.23
C LEU A 239 1.67 10.77 -16.11
N PHE A 240 1.12 9.56 -16.13
CA PHE A 240 1.54 8.47 -17.00
C PHE A 240 0.36 7.52 -17.25
N GLU A 241 0.20 7.08 -18.51
CA GLU A 241 -0.80 6.10 -18.91
C GLU A 241 -0.12 4.76 -19.25
N THR A 242 -0.77 3.66 -18.91
CA THR A 242 -0.24 2.32 -19.23
C THR A 242 -0.13 2.14 -20.74
N ARG A 243 0.98 1.56 -21.19
CA ARG A 243 1.13 1.06 -22.56
C ARG A 243 0.25 -0.17 -22.75
N GLN A 244 -0.27 -0.36 -23.96
CA GLN A 244 -1.07 -1.55 -24.28
C GLN A 244 -0.22 -2.81 -24.07
N GLU A 245 -0.73 -3.73 -23.23
CA GLU A 245 -0.17 -5.06 -23.05
C GLU A 245 -1.16 -6.12 -23.52
N GLU A 246 -0.63 -7.15 -24.17
CA GLU A 246 -1.42 -8.32 -24.53
C GLU A 246 -1.75 -9.12 -23.27
N LYS A 247 -3.05 -9.28 -23.01
CA LYS A 247 -3.53 -10.15 -21.94
C LYS A 247 -3.45 -11.60 -22.41
N PHE A 248 -2.40 -12.31 -21.99
CA PHE A 248 -2.30 -13.74 -22.23
C PHE A 248 -3.30 -14.51 -21.36
N ASN A 249 -3.96 -15.52 -21.95
CA ASN A 249 -4.77 -16.44 -21.19
C ASN A 249 -3.87 -17.35 -20.33
N ARG A 250 -3.91 -17.16 -19.01
CA ARG A 250 -3.11 -17.92 -18.04
C ARG A 250 -3.84 -19.14 -17.47
N PHE A 251 -4.85 -19.69 -18.15
CA PHE A 251 -5.66 -20.81 -17.64
C PHE A 251 -4.83 -22.02 -17.19
N LEU A 252 -3.81 -22.43 -17.96
CA LEU A 252 -2.93 -23.56 -17.61
C LEU A 252 -2.06 -23.31 -16.36
N LEU A 253 -1.90 -22.03 -15.96
CA LEU A 253 -1.19 -21.64 -14.74
C LEU A 253 -2.14 -21.45 -13.56
N SER A 254 -3.45 -21.58 -13.77
CA SER A 254 -4.46 -21.30 -12.76
C SER A 254 -4.61 -22.43 -11.74
N PRO A 255 -5.01 -22.11 -10.49
CA PRO A 255 -5.30 -23.12 -9.47
C PRO A 255 -6.36 -24.10 -9.94
N ALA A 256 -7.45 -23.64 -10.56
CA ALA A 256 -8.54 -24.52 -10.98
C ALA A 256 -8.08 -25.60 -11.95
N PHE A 257 -7.19 -25.27 -12.91
CA PHE A 257 -6.66 -26.24 -13.85
C PHE A 257 -5.88 -27.35 -13.13
N TRP A 258 -4.93 -26.99 -12.27
CA TRP A 258 -4.10 -27.97 -11.56
C TRP A 258 -4.88 -28.76 -10.51
N LEU A 259 -5.81 -28.13 -9.81
CA LEU A 259 -6.71 -28.81 -8.88
C LEU A 259 -7.64 -29.78 -9.60
N MET A 260 -8.11 -29.45 -10.80
CA MET A 260 -8.92 -30.35 -11.64
C MET A 260 -8.09 -31.54 -12.15
N VAL A 261 -6.85 -31.31 -12.60
CA VAL A 261 -5.92 -32.38 -13.01
C VAL A 261 -5.63 -33.31 -11.84
N PHE A 262 -5.35 -32.75 -10.66
CA PHE A 262 -5.13 -33.51 -9.43
C PHE A 262 -6.37 -34.32 -9.02
N PHE A 263 -7.54 -33.68 -9.03
CA PHE A 263 -8.82 -34.34 -8.73
C PHE A 263 -9.08 -35.52 -9.68
N LEU A 264 -8.89 -35.34 -10.98
CA LEU A 264 -9.08 -36.40 -11.96
C LEU A 264 -8.09 -37.56 -11.75
N ALA A 265 -6.84 -37.27 -11.43
CA ALA A 265 -5.84 -38.29 -11.12
C ALA A 265 -6.24 -39.12 -9.88
N VAL A 266 -6.65 -38.46 -8.80
CA VAL A 266 -7.16 -39.12 -7.58
C VAL A 266 -8.37 -39.98 -7.90
N LEU A 267 -9.31 -39.46 -8.69
CA LEU A 267 -10.54 -40.15 -9.07
C LEU A 267 -10.25 -41.43 -9.89
N VAL A 268 -9.34 -41.35 -10.87
CA VAL A 268 -8.91 -42.51 -11.67
C VAL A 268 -8.22 -43.55 -10.80
N MET A 269 -7.30 -43.14 -9.93
CA MET A 269 -6.62 -44.09 -9.02
C MET A 269 -7.62 -44.77 -8.07
N THR A 270 -8.55 -44.01 -7.50
CA THR A 270 -9.61 -44.52 -6.61
C THR A 270 -10.52 -45.51 -7.34
N TYR A 271 -10.90 -45.22 -8.60
CA TYR A 271 -11.71 -46.12 -9.41
C TYR A 271 -11.00 -47.45 -9.72
N LEU A 272 -9.70 -47.40 -10.06
CA LEU A 272 -8.90 -48.60 -10.32
C LEU A 272 -8.73 -49.46 -9.05
N ASP A 273 -8.50 -48.81 -7.91
CA ASP A 273 -8.38 -49.49 -6.61
C ASP A 273 -9.69 -50.20 -6.25
N PHE A 274 -10.82 -49.50 -6.41
CA PHE A 274 -12.16 -50.06 -6.23
C PHE A 274 -12.42 -51.27 -7.12
N LYS A 275 -12.14 -51.16 -8.42
CA LYS A 275 -12.33 -52.27 -9.39
C LYS A 275 -11.48 -53.49 -9.04
N ASN A 276 -10.29 -53.29 -8.50
CA ASN A 276 -9.34 -54.37 -8.18
C ASN A 276 -9.45 -54.88 -6.74
N ASN A 277 -10.39 -54.37 -5.92
CA ASN A 277 -10.46 -54.63 -4.47
C ASN A 277 -9.11 -54.39 -3.75
N THR A 278 -8.39 -53.37 -4.18
CA THR A 278 -7.11 -52.95 -3.58
C THR A 278 -7.24 -51.56 -2.96
N ARG A 279 -6.23 -51.11 -2.23
CA ARG A 279 -6.20 -49.76 -1.65
C ARG A 279 -4.79 -49.19 -1.61
N ARG A 280 -4.57 -48.05 -2.25
CA ARG A 280 -3.33 -47.27 -2.15
C ARG A 280 -3.31 -46.43 -0.88
N LYS A 281 -2.90 -47.04 0.23
CA LYS A 281 -2.81 -46.36 1.55
C LYS A 281 -1.94 -45.10 1.54
N TRP A 282 -0.92 -45.02 0.68
CA TRP A 282 -0.06 -43.84 0.55
C TRP A 282 -0.80 -42.63 -0.03
N LEU A 283 -1.78 -42.85 -0.93
CA LEU A 283 -2.58 -41.78 -1.52
C LEU A 283 -3.47 -41.14 -0.45
N ASP A 284 -4.15 -41.98 0.33
CA ASP A 284 -4.95 -41.52 1.47
C ASP A 284 -4.09 -40.78 2.49
N PHE A 285 -2.93 -41.36 2.85
CA PHE A 285 -1.99 -40.72 3.76
C PHE A 285 -1.59 -39.33 3.26
N LEU A 286 -1.22 -39.21 1.98
CA LEU A 286 -0.83 -37.92 1.39
C LEU A 286 -1.97 -36.90 1.43
N LEU A 287 -3.19 -37.30 1.03
CA LEU A 287 -4.37 -36.43 1.05
C LEU A 287 -4.68 -35.92 2.47
N PHE A 288 -4.72 -36.82 3.45
CA PHE A 288 -5.00 -36.47 4.84
C PHE A 288 -3.84 -35.68 5.49
N PHE A 289 -2.60 -36.00 5.15
CA PHE A 289 -1.44 -35.29 5.67
C PHE A 289 -1.40 -33.85 5.15
N VAL A 290 -1.57 -33.64 3.84
CA VAL A 290 -1.57 -32.30 3.24
C VAL A 290 -2.73 -31.46 3.79
N THR A 291 -3.95 -32.02 3.82
CA THR A 291 -5.11 -31.30 4.40
C THR A 291 -4.93 -31.00 5.88
N GLY A 292 -4.37 -31.93 6.66
CA GLY A 292 -4.05 -31.72 8.07
C GLY A 292 -3.01 -30.61 8.29
N VAL A 293 -1.94 -30.59 7.50
CA VAL A 293 -0.91 -29.53 7.55
C VAL A 293 -1.51 -28.18 7.16
N THR A 294 -2.34 -28.12 6.11
CA THR A 294 -3.05 -26.90 5.73
C THR A 294 -3.97 -26.40 6.85
N GLY A 295 -4.70 -27.30 7.51
CA GLY A 295 -5.52 -26.95 8.67
C GLY A 295 -4.71 -26.39 9.84
N LEU A 296 -3.57 -27.01 10.17
CA LEU A 296 -2.65 -26.48 11.19
C LEU A 296 -2.09 -25.11 10.81
N PHE A 297 -1.80 -24.89 9.53
CA PHE A 297 -1.34 -23.60 9.02
C PHE A 297 -2.42 -22.51 9.15
N ILE A 298 -3.68 -22.82 8.82
CA ILE A 298 -4.81 -21.87 9.00
C ILE A 298 -5.01 -21.55 10.49
N ILE A 299 -4.97 -22.55 11.37
CA ILE A 299 -5.03 -22.33 12.83
C ILE A 299 -3.88 -21.43 13.28
N PHE A 300 -2.67 -21.63 12.75
CA PHE A 300 -1.53 -20.76 13.05
C PHE A 300 -1.80 -19.31 12.65
N LEU A 301 -2.30 -19.08 11.43
CA LEU A 301 -2.63 -17.74 10.96
C LEU A 301 -3.70 -17.07 11.85
N TRP A 302 -4.80 -17.77 12.14
CA TRP A 302 -5.92 -17.15 12.87
C TRP A 302 -5.64 -16.87 14.35
N PHE A 303 -4.84 -17.70 15.02
CA PHE A 303 -4.66 -17.61 16.47
C PHE A 303 -3.28 -17.13 16.92
N PHE A 304 -2.28 -17.13 16.03
CA PHE A 304 -0.88 -16.87 16.40
C PHE A 304 -0.22 -15.76 15.58
N THR A 305 -1.00 -15.02 14.80
CA THR A 305 -0.54 -13.81 14.08
C THR A 305 -1.36 -12.60 14.51
N ASP A 306 -0.78 -11.41 14.39
CA ASP A 306 -1.41 -10.16 14.80
C ASP A 306 -2.18 -9.53 13.61
N HIS A 307 -2.86 -10.33 12.80
CA HIS A 307 -3.76 -9.83 11.77
C HIS A 307 -5.09 -9.45 12.42
N THR A 308 -5.55 -8.24 12.13
CA THR A 308 -6.74 -7.58 12.69
C THR A 308 -8.03 -7.93 11.94
N ALA A 309 -7.89 -8.59 10.78
CA ALA A 309 -8.95 -9.14 9.96
C ALA A 309 -8.81 -10.66 9.86
#